data_AF-A0AAN8JLP8-F1
#
_entry.id   AF-A0AAN8JLP8-F1
#
_cell.length_a   1.000
_cell.length_b   1.000
_cell.length_c   1.000
_cell.angle_alpha   90.00
_cell.angle_beta   90.00
_cell.angle_gamma   90.00
#
_symmetry.space_group_name_H-M   'P 1'
#
loop_
_entity.id
_entity.type
_entity.pdbx_description
1 polymer ?
#
loop_
_entity_poly.entity_id
_entity_poly.type
_entity_poly.pdbx_seq_one_letter_code
_entity_poly.pdbx_strand_id
1 'polypeptide(L)'
;MVVRLPFEKSKNLICSCQNLLEYTKPKIRMVAIVIGLMAPSLPAIANGEIYYRLLEIEKINALKIADGDYEQTMSLFEQECQDLLWWCANLEASSRPLVESLPSWDGVAVLRDFEVES
;
A
#
# COMPACT_ATOMS: atom_id res chain seq x y z
N MET A 1 -13.22 9.48 -9.61
CA MET A 1 -12.51 10.20 -8.53
C MET A 1 -11.46 9.24 -7.98
N VAL A 2 -10.17 9.54 -8.13
CA VAL A 2 -9.08 8.65 -7.66
C VAL A 2 -8.62 9.16 -6.29
N VAL A 3 -8.84 8.38 -5.24
CA VAL A 3 -8.35 8.69 -3.90
C VAL A 3 -6.88 8.24 -3.85
N ARG A 4 -5.96 9.17 -3.54
CA ARG A 4 -4.53 8.87 -3.38
C ARG A 4 -4.15 8.96 -1.91
N LEU A 5 -3.34 8.00 -1.45
CA LEU A 5 -2.80 8.04 -0.10
C LEU A 5 -1.70 9.12 0.00
N PRO A 6 -1.75 10.04 0.97
CA PRO A 6 -0.68 11.02 1.17
C PRO A 6 0.69 10.36 1.39
N PHE A 7 1.75 10.94 0.84
CA PHE A 7 3.11 10.40 0.90
C PHE A 7 3.53 10.01 2.33
N GLU A 8 3.30 10.89 3.31
CA GLU A 8 3.64 10.63 4.71
C GLU A 8 2.89 9.42 5.29
N LYS A 9 1.62 9.23 4.91
CA LYS A 9 0.83 8.06 5.35
C LYS A 9 1.34 6.78 4.70
N SER A 10 1.66 6.82 3.40
CA SER A 10 2.26 5.68 2.70
C SER A 10 3.60 5.29 3.31
N LYS A 11 4.46 6.27 3.58
CA LYS A 11 5.77 6.05 4.21
C LYS A 11 5.64 5.44 5.61
N ASN A 12 4.76 5.98 6.45
CA ASN A 12 4.52 5.43 7.79
C ASN A 12 4.02 3.97 7.74
N LEU A 13 3.12 3.67 6.81
CA LEU A 13 2.61 2.31 6.62
C LEU A 13 3.71 1.35 6.11
N ILE A 14 4.53 1.77 5.15
CA ILE A 14 5.69 0.99 4.67
C ILE A 14 6.64 0.69 5.82
N CYS A 15 7.04 1.69 6.61
CA CYS A 15 7.93 1.50 7.76
C CYS A 15 7.32 0.55 8.80
N SER A 16 6.01 0.63 9.03
CA SER A 16 5.32 -0.24 9.97
C SER A 16 5.27 -1.70 9.48
N CYS A 17 5.05 -1.92 8.18
CA CYS A 17 5.13 -3.26 7.58
C CYS A 17 6.55 -3.84 7.62
N GLN A 18 7.56 -3.03 7.28
CA GLN A 18 8.98 -3.45 7.34
C GLN A 18 9.39 -3.83 8.76
N ASN A 19 9.03 -3.01 9.75
CA ASN A 19 9.29 -3.32 11.16
C ASN A 19 8.61 -4.63 11.58
N LEU A 20 7.39 -4.89 11.10
CA LEU A 20 6.69 -6.13 11.40
C LEU A 20 7.39 -7.37 10.81
N LEU A 21 7.98 -7.24 9.61
CA LEU A 21 8.75 -8.30 8.94
C LEU A 21 10.07 -8.64 9.62
N GLU A 22 10.60 -7.76 10.48
CA GLU A 22 11.82 -8.03 11.26
C GLU A 22 11.58 -9.03 12.41
N TYR A 23 10.33 -9.26 12.80
CA TYR A 23 9.97 -10.16 13.89
C TYR A 23 9.41 -11.49 13.37
N THR A 24 10.03 -12.60 13.77
CA THR A 24 9.47 -13.94 13.54
C THR A 24 8.22 -14.20 14.38
N LYS A 25 8.12 -13.56 15.56
CA LYS A 25 7.00 -13.69 16.50
C LYS A 25 6.57 -12.32 17.04
N PRO A 26 5.93 -11.47 16.23
CA PRO A 26 5.51 -10.15 16.68
C PRO A 26 4.41 -10.23 17.74
N LYS A 27 4.30 -9.18 18.56
CA LYS A 27 3.13 -9.01 19.43
C LYS A 27 1.87 -8.80 18.60
N ILE A 28 0.75 -9.36 19.03
CA ILE A 28 -0.55 -9.19 18.38
C ILE A 28 -0.91 -7.69 18.26
N ARG A 29 -0.54 -6.88 19.26
CA ARG A 29 -0.68 -5.42 19.18
C ARG A 29 0.00 -4.80 17.96
N MET A 30 1.21 -5.23 17.61
CA MET A 30 1.94 -4.66 16.48
C MET A 30 1.19 -4.92 15.17
N VAL A 31 0.72 -6.16 14.98
CA VAL A 31 -0.09 -6.56 13.83
C VAL A 31 -1.39 -5.75 13.78
N ALA A 32 -2.07 -5.57 14.92
CA ALA A 32 -3.28 -4.76 15.02
C ALA A 32 -3.07 -3.29 14.62
N ILE A 33 -1.94 -2.69 15.00
CA ILE A 33 -1.58 -1.32 14.61
C ILE A 33 -1.41 -1.24 13.09
N VAL A 34 -0.66 -2.17 12.49
CA VAL A 34 -0.45 -2.21 11.03
C VAL A 34 -1.78 -2.33 10.28
N ILE A 35 -2.65 -3.24 10.72
CA ILE A 35 -4.01 -3.40 10.18
C ILE A 35 -4.82 -2.10 10.30
N GLY A 36 -4.75 -1.42 11.45
CA GLY A 36 -5.40 -0.13 11.67
C GLY A 36 -4.89 0.99 10.76
N LEU A 37 -3.63 0.91 10.28
CA LEU A 37 -3.07 1.82 9.29
C LEU A 37 -3.45 1.44 7.85
N MET A 38 -3.61 0.14 7.56
CA MET A 38 -4.03 -0.37 6.26
C MET A 38 -5.50 -0.07 5.95
N ALA A 39 -6.41 -0.26 6.93
CA ALA A 39 -7.85 -0.17 6.70
C ALA A 39 -8.31 1.17 6.07
N PRO A 40 -7.83 2.35 6.52
CA PRO A 40 -8.16 3.63 5.88
C PRO A 40 -7.58 3.79 4.47
N SER A 41 -6.56 3.00 4.12
CA SER A 41 -5.83 3.06 2.85
C SER A 41 -6.44 2.17 1.77
N LEU A 42 -7.34 1.24 2.13
CA LEU A 42 -7.99 0.31 1.20
C LEU A 42 -8.67 0.99 0.00
N PRO A 43 -9.43 2.09 0.15
CA PRO A 43 -10.07 2.75 -1.00
C PRO A 43 -9.09 3.34 -2.01
N ALA A 44 -7.83 3.58 -1.59
CA ALA A 44 -6.78 4.16 -2.42
C ALA A 44 -5.90 3.09 -3.11
N ILE A 45 -6.09 1.81 -2.78
CA ILE A 45 -5.20 0.72 -3.19
C ILE A 45 -6.01 -0.39 -3.86
N ALA A 46 -5.86 -0.51 -5.16
CA ALA A 46 -6.47 -1.60 -5.92
C ALA A 46 -6.03 -2.95 -5.34
N ASN A 47 -6.99 -3.86 -5.14
CA ASN A 47 -6.80 -5.19 -4.55
C ASN A 47 -6.30 -5.23 -3.09
N GLY A 48 -6.20 -4.08 -2.40
CA GLY A 48 -5.71 -4.03 -1.02
C GLY A 48 -6.50 -4.89 -0.03
N GLU A 49 -7.80 -5.10 -0.29
CA GLU A 49 -8.64 -5.98 0.56
C GLU A 49 -8.16 -7.43 0.59
N ILE A 50 -7.61 -7.95 -0.51
CA ILE A 50 -7.17 -9.35 -0.60
C ILE A 50 -5.99 -9.57 0.36
N TYR A 51 -4.99 -8.69 0.26
CA TYR A 51 -3.75 -8.72 1.05
C TYR A 51 -3.94 -8.22 2.50
N TYR A 52 -5.12 -7.70 2.84
CA TYR A 52 -5.46 -7.27 4.19
C TYR A 52 -6.18 -8.37 4.98
N ARG A 53 -7.10 -9.10 4.32
CA ARG A 53 -8.00 -10.06 4.98
C ARG A 53 -7.28 -11.20 5.67
N LEU A 54 -6.22 -11.74 5.06
CA LEU A 54 -5.48 -12.85 5.66
C LEU A 54 -4.83 -12.43 6.98
N LEU A 55 -4.14 -11.30 6.98
CA LEU A 55 -3.50 -10.73 8.17
C LEU A 55 -4.52 -10.43 9.28
N GLU A 56 -5.71 -9.93 8.90
CA GLU A 56 -6.81 -9.67 9.85
C GLU A 56 -7.37 -10.97 10.47
N ILE A 57 -7.57 -12.01 9.66
CA ILE A 57 -8.02 -13.33 10.12
C ILE A 57 -7.03 -13.92 11.11
N GLU A 58 -5.74 -13.92 10.79
CA GLU A 58 -4.71 -14.49 11.67
C GLU A 58 -4.57 -13.71 12.97
N LYS A 59 -4.65 -12.37 12.93
CA LYS A 59 -4.71 -11.57 14.15
C LYS A 59 -5.91 -11.94 15.02
N ILE A 60 -7.10 -12.15 14.42
CA ILE A 60 -8.30 -12.54 15.17
C ILE A 60 -8.13 -13.94 15.77
N ASN A 61 -7.57 -14.90 15.03
CA ASN A 61 -7.30 -16.25 15.52
C ASN A 61 -6.30 -16.23 16.68
N ALA A 62 -5.21 -15.48 16.55
CA ALA A 62 -4.23 -15.31 17.61
C ALA A 62 -4.85 -14.71 18.88
N LEU A 63 -5.72 -13.70 18.76
CA LEU A 63 -6.42 -13.12 19.91
C LEU A 63 -7.34 -14.11 20.61
N LYS A 64 -8.04 -14.98 19.87
CA LYS A 64 -8.90 -16.01 20.46
C LYS A 64 -8.07 -16.99 21.30
N ILE A 65 -6.88 -17.36 20.82
CA ILE A 65 -5.96 -18.25 21.54
C ILE A 65 -5.35 -17.56 22.77
N ALA A 66 -5.05 -16.26 22.64
CA ALA A 66 -4.48 -15.44 23.70
C ALA A 66 -5.49 -14.92 24.73
N ASP A 67 -6.75 -15.35 24.69
CA ASP A 67 -7.85 -14.86 25.55
C ASP A 67 -8.00 -13.32 25.50
N GLY A 68 -7.82 -12.74 24.31
CA GLY A 68 -7.89 -11.30 24.09
C GLY A 68 -6.64 -10.50 24.50
N ASP A 69 -5.56 -11.16 24.95
CA ASP A 69 -4.33 -10.48 25.34
C ASP A 69 -3.50 -10.05 24.11
N TYR A 70 -3.47 -8.74 23.86
CA TYR A 70 -2.69 -8.13 22.78
C TYR A 70 -1.17 -8.10 23.04
N GLU A 71 -0.71 -8.34 24.27
CA GLU A 71 0.71 -8.43 24.61
C GLU A 71 1.33 -9.78 24.25
N GLN A 72 0.51 -10.80 24.01
CA GLN A 72 0.99 -12.09 23.52
C GLN A 72 1.53 -11.97 22.09
N THR A 73 2.41 -12.90 21.75
CA THR A 73 3.02 -13.00 20.42
C THR A 73 2.25 -13.96 19.53
N MET A 74 2.18 -13.64 18.25
CA MET A 74 1.69 -14.55 17.20
C MET A 74 2.80 -14.88 16.21
N SER A 75 2.62 -15.95 15.43
CA SER A 75 3.52 -16.26 14.31
C SER A 75 2.99 -15.59 13.06
N LEU A 76 3.89 -15.11 12.22
CA LEU A 76 3.61 -14.81 10.82
C LEU A 76 4.10 -15.99 9.99
N PHE A 77 3.28 -16.47 9.07
CA PHE A 77 3.67 -17.48 8.10
C PHE A 77 4.12 -16.80 6.81
N GLU A 78 4.48 -17.63 5.84
CA GLU A 78 5.03 -17.16 4.58
C GLU A 78 4.04 -16.28 3.81
N GLN A 79 2.76 -16.64 3.83
CA GLN A 79 1.71 -15.90 3.13
C GLN A 79 1.51 -14.49 3.72
N GLU A 80 1.48 -14.34 5.05
CA GLU A 80 1.33 -13.01 5.67
C GLU A 80 2.56 -12.14 5.41
N CYS A 81 3.76 -12.75 5.38
CA CYS A 81 4.97 -12.03 4.99
C CYS A 81 4.90 -11.55 3.53
N GLN A 82 4.40 -12.39 2.61
CA GLN A 82 4.20 -12.02 1.20
C GLN A 82 3.17 -10.89 1.05
N ASP A 83 2.09 -10.93 1.83
CA ASP A 83 1.08 -9.86 1.85
C ASP A 83 1.69 -8.53 2.32
N LEU A 84 2.46 -8.55 3.41
CA LEU A 84 3.16 -7.36 3.91
C LEU A 84 4.15 -6.78 2.90
N LEU A 85 4.91 -7.64 2.20
CA LEU A 85 5.81 -7.22 1.13
C LEU A 85 5.08 -6.63 -0.06
N TRP A 86 3.93 -7.21 -0.43
CA TRP A 86 3.07 -6.67 -1.48
C TRP A 86 2.58 -5.27 -1.12
N TRP A 87 2.17 -5.05 0.13
CA TRP A 87 1.78 -3.74 0.64
C TRP A 87 2.91 -2.71 0.50
N CYS A 88 4.14 -3.07 0.89
CA CYS A 88 5.32 -2.21 0.73
C CYS A 88 5.53 -1.82 -0.75
N ALA A 89 5.57 -2.80 -1.65
CA ALA A 89 5.81 -2.56 -3.08
C ALA A 89 4.72 -1.69 -3.73
N ASN A 90 3.45 -1.95 -3.42
CA ASN A 90 2.34 -1.22 -4.01
C ASN A 90 2.23 0.22 -3.47
N LEU A 91 2.50 0.43 -2.17
CA LEU A 91 2.56 1.77 -1.59
C LEU A 91 3.67 2.61 -2.19
N GLU A 92 4.86 2.05 -2.39
CA GLU A 92 5.97 2.73 -3.06
C GLU A 92 5.59 3.15 -4.49
N ALA A 93 4.99 2.25 -5.28
CA ALA A 93 4.53 2.54 -6.63
C ALA A 93 3.46 3.63 -6.67
N SER A 94 2.50 3.61 -5.72
CA SER A 94 1.43 4.60 -5.64
C SER A 94 1.92 6.00 -5.20
N SER A 95 3.02 6.06 -4.45
CA SER A 95 3.60 7.28 -3.89
C SER A 95 4.48 8.05 -4.88
N ARG A 96 4.95 7.39 -5.94
CA ARG A 96 5.72 8.06 -6.99
C ARG A 96 4.79 9.01 -7.74
N PRO A 97 5.03 10.33 -7.74
CA PRO A 97 4.40 11.18 -8.72
C PRO A 97 4.82 10.61 -10.08
N LEU A 98 3.84 10.31 -10.94
CA LEU A 98 4.13 10.08 -12.33
C LEU A 98 4.80 11.37 -12.80
N VAL A 99 6.13 11.36 -12.94
CA VAL A 99 6.77 12.24 -13.91
C VAL A 99 6.30 11.69 -15.23
N GLU A 100 5.08 12.07 -15.60
CA GLU A 100 4.59 11.94 -16.96
C GLU A 100 5.52 12.88 -17.73
N SER A 101 6.60 12.31 -18.27
CA SER A 101 7.38 12.99 -19.29
C SER A 101 6.38 13.30 -20.39
N LEU A 102 5.89 14.54 -20.38
CA LEU A 102 5.15 15.11 -21.50
C LEU A 102 5.89 14.65 -22.75
N PRO A 103 5.24 13.96 -23.70
CA PRO A 103 5.83 13.82 -25.02
C PRO A 103 6.14 15.24 -25.46
N SER A 104 7.40 15.55 -25.79
CA SER A 104 7.70 16.83 -26.41
C SER A 104 6.87 16.86 -27.69
N TRP A 105 5.83 17.69 -27.71
CA TRP A 105 5.02 17.93 -28.89
C TRP A 105 5.85 18.77 -29.87
N ASP A 106 6.94 18.21 -30.41
CA ASP A 106 7.66 18.73 -31.58
C ASP A 106 6.94 18.27 -32.87
N GLY A 107 5.61 18.37 -32.89
CA GLY A 107 4.78 17.73 -33.91
C GLY A 107 3.58 18.55 -34.39
N VAL A 108 3.46 19.83 -33.99
CA VAL A 108 2.42 20.72 -34.51
C VAL A 108 3.05 22.03 -35.01
N ALA A 109 3.88 21.91 -36.04
CA ALA A 109 4.36 23.03 -36.85
C ALA A 109 4.16 22.82 -38.36
N VAL A 110 3.28 21.89 -38.76
CA VAL A 110 2.96 21.66 -40.18
C VAL A 110 1.45 21.72 -40.38
N LEU A 111 0.81 22.84 -40.03
CA LEU A 111 -0.50 23.26 -40.54
C LEU A 111 -0.64 24.79 -40.42
N ARG A 112 0.34 25.54 -40.95
CA ARG A 112 0.15 26.90 -41.45
C ARG A 112 0.93 26.99 -42.74
N ASP A 113 0.28 26.64 -43.83
CA ASP A 113 0.61 27.10 -45.19
C ASP A 113 -0.49 26.54 -46.11
N PHE A 114 -1.75 26.92 -45.90
CA PHE A 114 -2.78 26.84 -46.95
C PHE A 114 -3.99 27.67 -46.54
N GLU A 115 -3.97 28.92 -47.01
CA GLU A 115 -4.99 30.01 -47.05
C GLU A 115 -4.20 31.31 -46.76
N VAL A 116 -4.02 32.26 -47.69
CA VAL A 116 -5.05 33.03 -48.41
C VAL A 116 -4.39 33.85 -49.55
N GLU A 117 -5.09 33.92 -50.71
CA GLU A 117 -5.11 34.96 -51.78
C GLU A 117 -3.83 35.29 -52.58
N SER A 118 -3.86 35.69 -53.85
CA SER A 118 -4.87 35.92 -54.91
C SER A 118 -4.11 35.96 -56.23
#